data_AF-A0A5N1JFL1-F1
#
_entry.id   AF-A0A5N1JFL1-F1
#
_cell.length_a   1.000
_cell.length_b   1.000
_cell.length_c   1.000
_cell.angle_alpha   90.00
_cell.angle_beta   90.00
_cell.angle_gamma   90.00
#
_symmetry.space_group_name_H-M   'P 1'
#
loop_
_entity.id
_entity.type
_entity.pdbx_description
1 polymer ?
#
loop_
_entity_poly.entity_id
_entity_poly.type
_entity_poly.pdbx_seq_one_letter_code
_entity_poly.pdbx_strand_id
1 'polypeptide(L)'
;MKKEMWISASQCAKRLGLTVRALRVYEEYGLIHPRRTEKNWRVYGLEDVARLNEILTLKRLGLGLTQIRQFLSGQSTNIQNILEIQRISLTEIQEKTQRSLSIIDSLKAKMLSNNGLSMDDLLELARDTNKGHSAVAPSVWKRYEQARPRTEARVDPNTLGVYVGYYLNFDNLIFNVFERDGNLFVRMTGSPELEMLPESQNKFFEKNLHLQITFPILPDNSVQETILHRDGIEYTLPRVDETIATAIEENISWRAENKVPADRSEELLLSLIAFFREEPLDYARLHPVLSASVTLYSNFLRKDLRALGDVETFQFKGVSPNGLDIYDVAFENGGMECGMKMGNDDRYVNVHFRPLL
;
A
#
# COMPACT_ATOMS: atom_id res chain seq x y z
N MET A 1 -9.53 32.95 -25.41
CA MET A 1 -8.60 31.90 -25.90
C MET A 1 -7.25 32.08 -25.23
N LYS A 2 -6.83 31.18 -24.33
CA LYS A 2 -5.45 31.19 -23.80
C LYS A 2 -4.52 30.82 -24.95
N LYS A 3 -3.57 31.69 -25.27
CA LYS A 3 -2.55 31.47 -26.31
C LYS A 3 -1.76 30.20 -25.93
N GLU A 4 -1.89 29.13 -26.70
CA GLU A 4 -1.04 27.95 -26.52
C GLU A 4 0.42 28.39 -26.69
N MET A 5 1.16 28.40 -25.57
CA MET A 5 2.53 28.86 -25.55
C MET A 5 3.44 27.68 -25.91
N TRP A 6 3.65 27.51 -27.21
CA TRP A 6 4.64 26.58 -27.75
C TRP A 6 6.04 27.11 -27.47
N ILE A 7 6.91 26.30 -26.86
CA ILE A 7 8.28 26.69 -26.51
C ILE A 7 9.31 25.85 -27.27
N SER A 8 10.46 26.44 -27.59
CA SER A 8 11.57 25.73 -28.26
C SER A 8 12.18 24.64 -27.37
N ALA A 9 12.90 23.69 -27.98
CA ALA A 9 13.63 22.64 -27.24
C ALA A 9 14.57 23.19 -26.16
N SER A 10 15.28 24.30 -26.44
CA SER A 10 16.19 24.93 -25.47
C SER A 10 15.42 25.53 -24.28
N GLN A 11 14.31 26.22 -24.54
CA GLN A 11 13.46 26.77 -23.49
C GLN A 11 12.79 25.67 -22.66
N CYS A 12 12.28 24.61 -23.30
CA CYS A 12 11.69 23.46 -22.64
C CYS A 12 12.70 22.77 -21.71
N ALA A 13 13.88 22.45 -22.25
CA ALA A 13 14.97 21.84 -21.51
C ALA A 13 15.35 22.69 -20.28
N LYS A 14 15.58 24.00 -20.47
CA LYS A 14 15.92 24.92 -19.39
C LYS A 14 14.85 24.98 -18.29
N ARG A 15 13.57 25.05 -18.67
CA ARG A 15 12.46 25.16 -17.70
C ARG A 15 12.24 23.88 -16.89
N LEU A 16 12.53 22.72 -17.47
CA LEU A 16 12.38 21.41 -16.82
C LEU A 16 13.65 20.92 -16.14
N GLY A 17 14.74 21.69 -16.16
CA GLY A 17 16.04 21.26 -15.64
C GLY A 17 16.64 20.09 -16.43
N LEU A 18 16.34 20.00 -17.72
CA LEU A 18 16.83 18.97 -18.63
C LEU A 18 17.87 19.52 -19.61
N THR A 19 18.57 18.59 -20.25
CA THR A 19 19.37 18.92 -21.43
C THR A 19 18.54 18.73 -22.70
N VAL A 20 18.88 19.46 -23.76
CA VAL A 20 18.27 19.24 -25.09
C VAL A 20 18.54 17.80 -25.57
N ARG A 21 19.68 17.21 -25.17
CA ARG A 21 19.99 15.80 -25.43
C ARG A 21 18.98 14.86 -24.77
N ALA A 22 18.58 15.11 -23.52
CA ALA A 22 17.57 14.31 -22.83
C ALA A 22 16.22 14.32 -23.59
N LEU A 23 15.79 15.48 -24.09
CA LEU A 23 14.57 15.58 -24.91
C LEU A 23 14.65 14.72 -26.18
N ARG A 24 15.81 14.67 -26.84
CA ARG A 24 16.00 13.82 -28.03
C ARG A 24 15.95 12.35 -27.66
N VAL A 25 16.61 11.96 -26.57
CA VAL A 25 16.56 10.57 -26.07
C VAL A 25 15.12 10.15 -25.77
N TYR A 26 14.31 11.02 -25.16
CA TYR A 26 12.90 10.69 -24.90
C TYR A 26 12.06 10.55 -26.17
N GLU A 27 12.30 11.38 -27.18
CA GLU A 27 11.68 11.23 -28.51
C GLU A 27 12.13 9.95 -29.22
N GLU A 28 13.42 9.59 -29.16
CA GLU A 28 13.98 8.36 -29.73
C GLU A 28 13.37 7.10 -29.10
N TYR A 29 13.13 7.12 -27.78
CA TYR A 29 12.40 6.06 -27.08
C TYR A 29 10.89 6.10 -27.33
N GLY A 30 10.37 7.06 -28.11
CA GLY A 30 8.95 7.20 -28.41
C GLY A 30 8.10 7.62 -27.20
N LEU A 31 8.71 8.28 -26.21
CA LEU A 31 8.02 8.75 -24.99
C LEU A 31 7.34 10.09 -25.19
N ILE A 32 7.82 10.88 -26.15
CA ILE A 32 7.26 12.17 -26.56
C ILE A 32 7.29 12.27 -28.09
N HIS A 33 6.33 13.00 -28.64
CA HIS A 33 6.22 13.25 -30.08
C HIS A 33 5.99 14.75 -30.32
N PRO A 34 7.03 15.59 -30.11
CA PRO A 34 6.87 17.03 -30.14
C PRO A 34 6.51 17.51 -31.55
N ARG A 35 5.64 18.53 -31.61
CA ARG A 35 5.28 19.18 -32.87
C ARG A 35 6.51 19.84 -33.49
N ARG A 36 6.48 19.98 -34.82
CA ARG A 36 7.52 20.66 -35.59
C ARG A 36 6.96 21.90 -36.29
N THR A 37 7.74 22.96 -36.31
CA THR A 37 7.45 24.16 -37.13
C THR A 37 7.67 23.86 -38.61
N GLU A 38 7.27 24.77 -39.50
CA GLU A 38 7.58 24.69 -40.95
C GLU A 38 9.08 24.57 -41.24
N LYS A 39 9.93 25.22 -40.45
CA LYS A 39 11.41 25.09 -40.53
C LYS A 39 11.95 23.80 -39.89
N ASN A 40 11.09 22.82 -39.61
CA ASN A 40 11.40 21.52 -39.00
C ASN A 40 12.03 21.59 -37.58
N TRP A 41 11.78 22.68 -36.83
CA TRP A 41 12.23 22.82 -35.44
C TRP A 41 11.21 22.26 -34.45
N ARG A 42 11.68 21.55 -33.43
CA ARG A 42 10.84 20.99 -32.36
C ARG A 42 10.28 22.09 -31.47
N VAL A 43 8.97 22.04 -31.23
CA VAL A 43 8.25 22.90 -30.30
C VAL A 43 7.40 22.06 -29.36
N TYR A 44 7.28 22.53 -28.13
CA TYR A 44 6.69 21.80 -27.02
C TYR A 44 5.51 22.60 -26.45
N GLY A 45 4.35 21.97 -26.35
CA GLY A 45 3.14 22.53 -25.76
C GLY A 45 2.91 22.06 -24.33
N LEU A 46 1.71 22.31 -23.82
CA LEU A 46 1.31 21.91 -22.46
C LEU A 46 1.37 20.39 -22.28
N GLU A 47 0.84 19.63 -23.24
CA GLU A 47 0.80 18.17 -23.18
C GLU A 47 2.20 17.55 -23.20
N ASP A 48 3.10 18.09 -24.02
CA ASP A 48 4.50 17.64 -24.05
C ASP A 48 5.18 17.88 -22.71
N VAL A 49 4.95 19.05 -22.10
CA VAL A 49 5.52 19.41 -20.79
C VAL A 49 4.95 18.51 -19.69
N ALA A 50 3.66 18.22 -19.72
CA ALA A 50 3.03 17.29 -18.78
C ALA A 50 3.60 15.87 -18.92
N ARG A 51 3.73 15.37 -20.17
CA ARG A 51 4.32 14.06 -20.47
C ARG A 51 5.78 13.98 -20.02
N LEU A 52 6.56 15.05 -20.24
CA LEU A 52 7.93 15.14 -19.75
C LEU A 52 8.00 15.10 -18.22
N ASN A 53 7.08 15.77 -17.53
CA ASN A 53 7.02 15.73 -16.07
C ASN A 53 6.70 14.31 -15.55
N GLU A 54 5.80 13.60 -16.22
CA GLU A 54 5.48 12.19 -15.92
C GLU A 54 6.71 11.28 -16.10
N ILE A 55 7.43 11.41 -17.23
CA ILE A 55 8.68 10.67 -17.49
C ILE A 55 9.72 10.96 -16.40
N LEU A 56 9.89 12.22 -16.01
CA LEU A 56 10.84 12.60 -14.96
C LEU A 56 10.46 12.06 -13.60
N THR A 57 9.16 12.05 -13.29
CA THR A 57 8.65 11.47 -12.05
C THR A 57 8.96 9.98 -12.03
N LEU A 58 8.58 9.23 -13.08
CA LEU A 58 8.85 7.79 -13.19
C LEU A 58 10.34 7.45 -13.17
N LYS A 59 11.19 8.29 -13.77
CA LYS A 59 12.64 8.13 -13.72
C LYS A 59 13.18 8.34 -12.29
N ARG A 60 12.65 9.30 -11.53
CA ARG A 60 12.99 9.46 -10.10
C ARG A 60 12.52 8.26 -9.28
N LEU A 61 11.47 7.57 -9.73
CA LEU A 61 11.05 6.29 -9.17
C LEU A 61 11.94 5.10 -9.59
N GLY A 62 13.04 5.35 -10.30
CA GLY A 62 13.99 4.30 -10.67
C GLY A 62 13.60 3.46 -11.89
N LEU A 63 12.54 3.80 -12.62
CA LEU A 63 12.19 3.08 -13.84
C LEU A 63 13.15 3.41 -14.98
N GLY A 64 13.53 2.37 -15.74
CA GLY A 64 14.26 2.52 -17.00
C GLY A 64 13.36 3.01 -18.13
N LEU A 65 13.93 3.65 -19.16
CA LEU A 65 13.15 4.24 -20.26
C LEU A 65 12.30 3.23 -21.03
N THR A 66 12.74 1.98 -21.15
CA THR A 66 11.97 0.90 -21.78
C THR A 66 10.69 0.59 -21.01
N GLN A 67 10.76 0.53 -19.68
CA GLN A 67 9.61 0.30 -18.81
C GLN A 67 8.64 1.48 -18.86
N ILE A 68 9.18 2.71 -18.80
CA ILE A 68 8.41 3.94 -18.94
C ILE A 68 7.65 3.94 -20.28
N ARG A 69 8.27 3.50 -21.37
CA ARG A 69 7.63 3.44 -22.69
C ARG A 69 6.47 2.47 -22.75
N GLN A 70 6.66 1.23 -22.30
CA GLN A 70 5.60 0.21 -22.27
C GLN A 70 4.38 0.70 -21.49
N PHE A 71 4.62 1.52 -20.48
CA PHE A 71 3.57 1.95 -19.58
C PHE A 71 2.83 3.21 -20.00
N LEU A 72 3.51 4.08 -20.76
CA LEU A 72 2.94 5.31 -21.29
C LEU A 72 2.37 5.13 -22.71
N SER A 73 2.57 3.97 -23.33
CA SER A 73 2.06 3.68 -24.68
C SER A 73 0.54 3.64 -24.69
N GLY A 74 -0.09 4.40 -25.58
CA GLY A 74 -1.55 4.40 -25.79
C GLY A 74 -2.37 5.16 -24.74
N GLN A 75 -1.74 5.78 -23.73
CA GLN A 75 -2.44 6.50 -22.67
C GLN A 75 -2.35 8.02 -22.83
N SER A 76 -3.41 8.74 -22.45
CA SER A 76 -3.40 10.20 -22.35
C SER A 76 -2.75 10.65 -21.04
N THR A 77 -2.08 11.80 -21.07
CA THR A 77 -1.40 12.34 -19.89
C THR A 77 -2.44 12.92 -18.92
N ASN A 78 -2.48 12.42 -17.67
CA ASN A 78 -3.38 12.97 -16.63
C ASN A 78 -2.57 13.63 -15.52
N ILE A 79 -2.73 14.96 -15.39
CA ILE A 79 -1.99 15.79 -14.42
C ILE A 79 -2.30 15.40 -12.96
N GLN A 80 -3.52 14.97 -12.65
CA GLN A 80 -3.89 14.56 -11.29
C GLN A 80 -3.08 13.33 -10.86
N ASN A 81 -2.95 12.36 -11.75
CA ASN A 81 -2.14 11.17 -11.49
C ASN A 81 -0.68 11.52 -11.25
N ILE A 82 -0.12 12.42 -12.07
CA ILE A 82 1.27 12.88 -11.92
C ILE A 82 1.49 13.49 -10.53
N LEU A 83 0.57 14.33 -10.07
CA LEU A 83 0.64 14.96 -8.76
C LEU A 83 0.52 13.95 -7.62
N GLU A 84 -0.35 12.95 -7.74
CA GLU A 84 -0.47 11.89 -6.74
C GLU A 84 0.76 10.99 -6.66
N ILE A 85 1.37 10.64 -7.79
CA ILE A 85 2.65 9.92 -7.82
C ILE A 85 3.74 10.74 -7.13
N GLN A 86 3.81 12.03 -7.43
CA GLN A 86 4.79 12.93 -6.79
C GLN A 86 4.56 12.97 -5.29
N ARG A 87 3.31 13.05 -4.84
CA ARG A 87 2.97 13.01 -3.42
C ARG A 87 3.45 11.71 -2.78
N ILE A 88 3.07 10.55 -3.31
CA ILE A 88 3.48 9.23 -2.80
C ILE A 88 5.01 9.11 -2.75
N SER A 89 5.69 9.49 -3.83
CA SER A 89 7.16 9.47 -3.90
C SER A 89 7.82 10.35 -2.84
N LEU A 90 7.27 11.54 -2.63
CA LEU A 90 7.79 12.50 -1.65
C LEU A 90 7.52 12.02 -0.23
N THR A 91 6.36 11.42 0.04
CA THR A 91 6.05 10.81 1.32
C THR A 91 7.04 9.68 1.66
N GLU A 92 7.39 8.81 0.70
CA GLU A 92 8.38 7.77 0.98
C GLU A 92 9.80 8.32 1.18
N ILE A 93 10.18 9.36 0.44
CA ILE A 93 11.45 10.06 0.69
C ILE A 93 11.42 10.66 2.10
N GLN A 94 10.30 11.26 2.51
CA GLN A 94 10.11 11.81 3.84
C GLN A 94 10.23 10.72 4.91
N GLU A 95 9.57 9.57 4.74
CA GLU A 95 9.64 8.42 5.63
C GLU A 95 11.06 7.88 5.79
N LYS A 96 11.76 7.68 4.67
CA LYS A 96 13.16 7.23 4.66
C LYS A 96 14.06 8.25 5.36
N THR A 97 13.90 9.52 5.04
CA THR A 97 14.68 10.59 5.66
C THR A 97 14.43 10.64 7.17
N GLN A 98 13.17 10.50 7.59
CA GLN A 98 12.81 10.50 9.00
C GLN A 98 13.40 9.28 9.74
N ARG A 99 13.43 8.11 9.08
CA ARG A 99 14.09 6.91 9.60
C ARG A 99 15.59 7.13 9.76
N SER A 100 16.29 7.62 8.73
CA SER A 100 17.73 7.90 8.79
C SER A 100 18.06 8.94 9.87
N LEU A 101 17.26 10.00 10.01
CA LEU A 101 17.39 10.97 11.10
C LEU A 101 17.24 10.31 12.47
N SER A 102 16.25 9.42 12.63
CA SER A 102 16.03 8.70 13.89
C SER A 102 17.22 7.81 14.25
N ILE A 103 17.82 7.12 13.27
CA ILE A 103 19.05 6.33 13.48
C ILE A 103 20.18 7.26 13.95
N ILE A 104 20.42 8.36 13.24
CA ILE A 104 21.48 9.32 13.58
C ILE A 104 21.29 9.90 14.99
N ASP A 105 20.07 10.29 15.35
CA ASP A 105 19.77 10.89 16.65
C ASP A 105 19.93 9.88 17.79
N SER A 106 19.52 8.62 17.60
CA SER A 106 19.77 7.53 18.55
C SER A 106 21.27 7.29 18.76
N LEU A 107 22.07 7.28 17.68
CA LEU A 107 23.52 7.13 17.78
C LEU A 107 24.18 8.30 18.51
N LYS A 108 23.75 9.54 18.22
CA LYS A 108 24.23 10.73 18.94
C LYS A 108 23.90 10.66 20.43
N ALA A 109 22.69 10.24 20.79
CA ALA A 109 22.28 10.08 22.18
C ALA A 109 23.14 9.03 22.90
N LYS A 110 23.47 7.92 22.24
CA LYS A 110 24.36 6.86 22.76
C LYS A 110 25.78 7.38 23.02
N MET A 111 26.32 8.18 22.11
CA MET A 111 27.62 8.83 22.30
C MET A 111 27.64 9.79 23.50
N LEU A 112 26.55 10.53 23.74
CA LEU A 112 26.43 11.47 24.85
C LEU A 112 26.25 10.79 26.21
N SER A 113 25.67 9.58 26.25
CA SER A 113 25.49 8.79 27.47
C SER A 113 26.73 7.98 27.87
N ASN A 114 27.88 8.23 27.25
CA ASN A 114 29.17 7.56 27.48
C ASN A 114 29.16 6.05 27.18
N ASN A 115 28.14 5.56 26.46
CA ASN A 115 28.16 4.24 25.86
C ASN A 115 28.86 4.37 24.49
N GLY A 116 30.00 3.70 24.32
CA GLY A 116 30.68 3.64 23.03
C GLY A 116 29.76 3.11 21.92
N LEU A 117 29.97 3.57 20.69
CA LEU A 117 29.31 3.00 19.52
C LEU A 117 29.78 1.56 19.30
N SER A 118 28.84 0.65 19.05
CA SER A 118 29.16 -0.75 18.72
C SER A 118 29.42 -0.91 17.22
N MET A 119 30.00 -2.05 16.85
CA MET A 119 30.13 -2.42 15.42
C MET A 119 28.76 -2.58 14.76
N ASP A 120 27.76 -3.10 15.48
CA ASP A 120 26.40 -3.28 14.96
C ASP A 120 25.72 -1.94 14.66
N ASP A 121 25.93 -0.93 15.52
CA ASP A 121 25.44 0.43 15.30
C ASP A 121 25.98 1.02 13.98
N LEU A 122 27.27 0.81 13.73
CA LEU A 122 27.94 1.27 12.51
C LEU A 122 27.49 0.48 11.28
N LEU A 123 27.23 -0.82 11.44
CA LEU A 123 26.68 -1.67 10.38
C LEU A 123 25.23 -1.30 10.06
N GLU A 124 24.40 -0.94 11.05
CA GLU A 124 23.04 -0.45 10.84
C GLU A 124 23.05 0.88 10.07
N LEU A 125 23.87 1.83 10.51
CA LEU A 125 24.05 3.10 9.80
C LEU A 125 24.56 2.89 8.37
N ALA A 126 25.55 2.01 8.18
CA ALA A 126 26.10 1.70 6.87
C ALA A 126 25.05 1.02 5.97
N ARG A 127 24.22 0.12 6.51
CA ARG A 127 23.12 -0.52 5.77
C ARG A 127 22.05 0.48 5.37
N ASP A 128 21.64 1.39 6.26
CA ASP A 128 20.66 2.43 5.95
C ASP A 128 21.21 3.41 4.89
N THR A 129 22.47 3.83 5.03
CA THR A 129 23.15 4.72 4.09
C THR A 129 23.37 4.06 2.72
N ASN A 130 23.73 2.76 2.69
CA ASN A 130 23.94 1.99 1.45
C ASN A 130 22.65 1.49 0.80
N LYS A 131 21.48 1.54 1.47
CA LYS A 131 20.16 1.41 0.83
C LYS A 131 19.82 2.67 0.03
N GLY A 132 20.79 3.11 -0.79
CA GLY A 132 20.86 4.42 -1.39
C GLY A 132 19.57 4.86 -2.08
N HIS A 133 19.51 6.17 -2.33
CA HIS A 133 18.48 6.92 -3.04
C HIS A 133 18.13 6.42 -4.47
N SER A 134 18.49 5.20 -4.85
CA SER A 134 18.33 4.62 -6.17
C SER A 134 17.63 3.26 -6.08
N ALA A 135 16.31 3.35 -6.03
CA ALA A 135 15.30 2.40 -6.49
C ALA A 135 14.13 2.63 -5.55
N VAL A 136 13.17 3.42 -6.01
CA VAL A 136 11.88 3.35 -5.37
C VAL A 136 11.43 1.89 -5.51
N ALA A 137 11.00 1.31 -4.38
CA ALA A 137 10.75 -0.13 -4.30
C ALA A 137 9.70 -0.56 -5.36
N PRO A 138 9.73 -1.82 -5.84
CA PRO A 138 8.72 -2.37 -6.75
C PRO A 138 7.26 -2.09 -6.32
N SER A 139 7.03 -1.87 -5.02
CA SER A 139 5.76 -1.46 -4.43
C SER A 139 5.23 -0.11 -4.93
N VAL A 140 6.07 0.90 -5.19
CA VAL A 140 5.58 2.23 -5.62
C VAL A 140 5.14 2.26 -7.06
N TRP A 141 5.83 1.48 -7.88
CA TRP A 141 5.37 1.21 -9.23
C TRP A 141 3.96 0.60 -9.20
N LYS A 142 3.75 -0.44 -8.39
CA LYS A 142 2.42 -1.06 -8.22
C LYS A 142 1.42 -0.07 -7.65
N ARG A 143 1.78 0.77 -6.67
CA ARG A 143 0.91 1.86 -6.16
C ARG A 143 0.48 2.79 -7.27
N TYR A 144 1.39 3.18 -8.15
CA TYR A 144 1.06 4.05 -9.27
C TYR A 144 0.13 3.38 -10.26
N GLU A 145 0.43 2.16 -10.73
CA GLU A 145 -0.47 1.43 -11.62
C GLU A 145 -1.88 1.31 -10.99
N GLN A 146 -1.94 0.99 -9.69
CA GLN A 146 -3.18 0.88 -8.95
C GLN A 146 -3.94 2.21 -8.81
N ALA A 147 -3.24 3.35 -8.67
CA ALA A 147 -3.85 4.67 -8.50
C ALA A 147 -4.32 5.33 -9.82
N ARG A 148 -4.15 4.66 -10.97
CA ARG A 148 -4.59 5.21 -12.25
C ARG A 148 -6.12 5.18 -12.39
N PRO A 149 -6.74 6.20 -13.02
CA PRO A 149 -8.13 6.16 -13.46
C PRO A 149 -8.33 4.99 -14.41
N ARG A 150 -9.33 4.18 -14.11
CA ARG A 150 -9.73 3.05 -14.93
C ARG A 150 -10.96 3.38 -15.75
N THR A 151 -11.02 2.76 -16.93
CA THR A 151 -12.16 2.88 -17.82
C THR A 151 -12.95 1.60 -17.74
N GLU A 152 -14.25 1.75 -17.54
CA GLU A 152 -15.20 0.65 -17.53
C GLU A 152 -15.28 0.02 -18.93
N ALA A 153 -15.09 -1.29 -18.99
CA ALA A 153 -15.25 -2.09 -20.18
C ALA A 153 -16.64 -2.72 -20.26
N ARG A 154 -16.99 -3.31 -21.41
CA ARG A 154 -18.18 -4.17 -21.50
C ARG A 154 -17.77 -5.62 -21.33
N VAL A 155 -18.45 -6.33 -20.44
CA VAL A 155 -18.31 -7.76 -20.20
C VAL A 155 -19.70 -8.40 -20.31
N ASP A 156 -19.77 -9.62 -20.84
CA ASP A 156 -21.03 -10.38 -20.91
C ASP A 156 -21.43 -10.85 -19.50
N PRO A 157 -22.60 -10.42 -18.97
CA PRO A 157 -23.06 -10.82 -17.64
C PRO A 157 -23.10 -12.33 -17.41
N ASN A 158 -23.35 -13.12 -18.46
CA ASN A 158 -23.40 -14.60 -18.35
C ASN A 158 -22.05 -15.22 -18.00
N THR A 159 -20.96 -14.46 -18.13
CA THR A 159 -19.60 -14.93 -17.81
C THR A 159 -19.21 -14.66 -16.36
N LEU A 160 -20.01 -13.89 -15.60
CA LEU A 160 -19.65 -13.47 -14.24
C LEU A 160 -19.76 -14.58 -13.20
N GLY A 161 -20.61 -15.58 -13.44
CA GLY A 161 -20.86 -16.68 -12.49
C GLY A 161 -19.60 -17.47 -12.11
N VAL A 162 -18.57 -17.50 -12.98
CA VAL A 162 -17.30 -18.16 -12.68
C VAL A 162 -16.53 -17.46 -11.54
N TYR A 163 -16.73 -16.15 -11.35
CA TYR A 163 -16.04 -15.37 -10.32
C TYR A 163 -16.75 -15.40 -8.96
N VAL A 164 -18.04 -15.73 -8.96
CA VAL A 164 -18.87 -15.80 -7.75
C VAL A 164 -18.36 -16.90 -6.82
N GLY A 165 -18.26 -16.57 -5.54
CA GLY A 165 -17.79 -17.47 -4.50
C GLY A 165 -17.11 -16.74 -3.34
N TYR A 166 -16.60 -17.53 -2.40
CA TYR A 166 -15.95 -17.05 -1.20
C TYR A 166 -14.45 -17.22 -1.30
N TYR A 167 -13.71 -16.19 -0.92
CA TYR A 167 -12.25 -16.20 -0.94
C TYR A 167 -11.71 -15.83 0.44
N LEU A 168 -10.71 -16.57 0.91
CA LEU A 168 -10.14 -16.36 2.23
C LEU A 168 -9.05 -15.29 2.16
N ASN A 169 -9.24 -14.20 2.91
CA ASN A 169 -8.23 -13.16 3.02
C ASN A 169 -7.14 -13.55 4.03
N PHE A 170 -5.99 -12.88 3.96
CA PHE A 170 -4.82 -13.13 4.82
C PHE A 170 -5.08 -12.88 6.32
N ASP A 171 -6.15 -12.17 6.66
CA ASP A 171 -6.55 -11.81 8.01
C ASP A 171 -7.73 -12.62 8.55
N ASN A 172 -7.92 -13.85 8.05
CA ASN A 172 -9.03 -14.74 8.41
C ASN A 172 -10.41 -14.10 8.21
N LEU A 173 -10.56 -13.24 7.21
CA LEU A 173 -11.85 -12.70 6.77
C LEU A 173 -12.29 -13.31 5.44
N ILE A 174 -13.59 -13.31 5.22
CA ILE A 174 -14.18 -13.74 3.97
C ILE A 174 -14.32 -12.55 3.04
N PHE A 175 -13.72 -12.69 1.87
CA PHE A 175 -13.95 -11.85 0.72
C PHE A 175 -14.99 -12.54 -0.17
N ASN A 176 -16.25 -12.16 0.01
CA ASN A 176 -17.37 -12.70 -0.77
C ASN A 176 -17.50 -11.93 -2.08
N VAL A 177 -17.52 -12.65 -3.21
CA VAL A 177 -17.82 -12.13 -4.54
C VAL A 177 -19.17 -12.69 -4.97
N PHE A 178 -20.10 -11.83 -5.32
CA PHE A 178 -21.44 -12.21 -5.75
C PHE A 178 -21.91 -11.34 -6.91
N GLU A 179 -22.94 -11.80 -7.62
CA GLU A 179 -23.50 -11.12 -8.78
C GLU A 179 -24.90 -10.62 -8.44
N ARG A 180 -25.23 -9.40 -8.88
CA ARG A 180 -26.55 -8.80 -8.79
C ARG A 180 -26.79 -7.91 -10.00
N ASP A 181 -27.89 -8.15 -10.71
CA ASP A 181 -28.34 -7.38 -11.87
C ASP A 181 -27.29 -7.25 -13.01
N GLY A 182 -26.49 -8.30 -13.20
CA GLY A 182 -25.44 -8.38 -14.21
C GLY A 182 -24.13 -7.69 -13.84
N ASN A 183 -23.98 -7.26 -12.58
CA ASN A 183 -22.77 -6.63 -12.05
C ASN A 183 -22.17 -7.46 -10.91
N LEU A 184 -20.85 -7.43 -10.77
CA LEU A 184 -20.18 -8.03 -9.62
C LEU A 184 -20.21 -7.08 -8.43
N PHE A 185 -20.42 -7.65 -7.26
CA PHE A 185 -20.28 -7.01 -5.97
C PHE A 185 -19.30 -7.80 -5.12
N VAL A 186 -18.64 -7.09 -4.21
CA VAL A 186 -17.76 -7.70 -3.23
C VAL A 186 -18.09 -7.21 -1.84
N ARG A 187 -17.92 -8.10 -0.86
CA ARG A 187 -18.07 -7.78 0.55
C ARG A 187 -16.97 -8.50 1.33
N MET A 188 -16.13 -7.72 2.00
CA MET A 188 -15.28 -8.25 3.06
C MET A 188 -16.12 -8.36 4.34
N THR A 189 -15.98 -9.42 5.12
CA THR A 189 -16.65 -9.56 6.43
C THR A 189 -16.51 -8.28 7.27
N GLY A 190 -17.63 -7.78 7.79
CA GLY A 190 -17.69 -6.54 8.59
C GLY A 190 -17.60 -5.23 7.78
N SER A 191 -17.54 -5.30 6.44
CA SER A 191 -17.50 -4.13 5.54
C SER A 191 -18.77 -4.03 4.71
N PRO A 192 -19.11 -2.84 4.17
CA PRO A 192 -20.22 -2.69 3.24
C PRO A 192 -19.94 -3.41 1.92
N GLU A 193 -21.02 -3.70 1.18
CA GLU A 193 -20.94 -4.19 -0.20
C GLU A 193 -20.39 -3.08 -1.11
N LEU A 194 -19.53 -3.46 -2.06
CA LEU A 194 -18.95 -2.58 -3.05
C LEU A 194 -19.25 -3.13 -4.44
N GLU A 195 -19.76 -2.28 -5.33
CA GLU A 195 -19.92 -2.61 -6.74
C GLU A 195 -18.55 -2.63 -7.43
N MET A 196 -18.30 -3.66 -8.22
CA MET A 196 -17.07 -3.85 -8.97
C MET A 196 -17.34 -3.68 -10.46
N LEU A 197 -16.71 -2.67 -11.04
CA LEU A 197 -16.85 -2.37 -12.46
C LEU A 197 -15.82 -3.14 -13.27
N PRO A 198 -16.19 -3.69 -14.43
CA PRO A 198 -15.26 -4.40 -15.29
C PRO A 198 -14.22 -3.45 -15.90
N GLU A 199 -12.95 -3.80 -15.82
CA GLU A 199 -11.86 -3.20 -16.61
C GLU A 199 -11.51 -4.09 -17.82
N SER A 200 -11.61 -5.40 -17.65
CA SER A 200 -11.49 -6.40 -18.71
C SER A 200 -12.29 -7.64 -18.33
N GLN A 201 -12.24 -8.70 -19.15
CA GLN A 201 -13.00 -9.94 -18.93
C GLN A 201 -12.84 -10.52 -17.52
N ASN A 202 -11.65 -10.40 -16.93
CA ASN A 202 -11.30 -10.99 -15.63
C ASN A 202 -10.68 -9.99 -14.64
N LYS A 203 -10.79 -8.69 -14.90
CA LYS A 203 -10.29 -7.63 -14.03
C LYS A 203 -11.41 -6.65 -13.71
N PHE A 204 -11.52 -6.31 -12.44
CA PHE A 204 -12.56 -5.44 -11.93
C PHE A 204 -11.99 -4.43 -10.94
N PHE A 205 -12.63 -3.27 -10.83
CA PHE A 205 -12.20 -2.20 -9.93
C PHE A 205 -13.37 -1.44 -9.29
N GLU A 206 -13.12 -0.83 -8.14
CA GLU A 206 -14.03 0.14 -7.51
C GLU A 206 -13.51 1.57 -7.76
N LYS A 207 -14.42 2.51 -8.09
CA LYS A 207 -14.07 3.86 -8.57
C LYS A 207 -13.42 4.76 -7.50
N ASN A 208 -13.77 4.62 -6.23
CA ASN A 208 -13.45 5.60 -5.18
C ASN A 208 -12.36 5.14 -4.21
N LEU A 209 -12.24 3.84 -4.00
CA LEU A 209 -11.37 3.20 -3.02
C LEU A 209 -10.08 2.66 -3.67
N HIS A 210 -9.92 2.81 -4.99
CA HIS A 210 -8.80 2.28 -5.78
C HIS A 210 -8.58 0.76 -5.61
N LEU A 211 -9.61 0.04 -5.17
CA LEU A 211 -9.62 -1.41 -5.02
C LEU A 211 -9.63 -2.06 -6.40
N GLN A 212 -8.75 -3.03 -6.66
CA GLN A 212 -8.89 -3.88 -7.85
C GLN A 212 -8.75 -5.35 -7.53
N ILE A 213 -9.32 -6.14 -8.43
CA ILE A 213 -9.41 -7.57 -8.32
C ILE A 213 -9.12 -8.16 -9.70
N THR A 214 -8.17 -9.09 -9.74
CA THR A 214 -7.94 -9.92 -10.92
C THR A 214 -8.33 -11.36 -10.60
N PHE A 215 -9.11 -11.99 -11.47
CA PHE A 215 -9.46 -13.40 -11.38
C PHE A 215 -8.64 -14.22 -12.39
N PRO A 216 -7.63 -14.99 -11.95
CA PRO A 216 -6.96 -15.95 -12.83
C PRO A 216 -7.95 -17.03 -13.26
N ILE A 217 -8.16 -17.16 -14.58
CA ILE A 217 -8.99 -18.22 -15.15
C ILE A 217 -8.07 -19.36 -15.58
N LEU A 218 -8.32 -20.54 -15.05
CA LEU A 218 -7.58 -21.77 -15.37
C LEU A 218 -8.04 -22.36 -16.72
N PRO A 219 -7.27 -23.28 -17.33
CA PRO A 219 -7.64 -23.87 -18.63
C PRO A 219 -8.98 -24.61 -18.66
N ASP A 220 -9.46 -25.07 -17.51
CA ASP A 220 -10.78 -25.69 -17.32
C ASP A 220 -11.91 -24.67 -17.12
N ASN A 221 -11.61 -23.38 -17.31
CA ASN A 221 -12.51 -22.26 -17.10
C ASN A 221 -12.98 -22.09 -15.64
N SER A 222 -12.21 -22.60 -14.67
CA SER A 222 -12.43 -22.37 -13.25
C SER A 222 -11.57 -21.23 -12.68
N VAL A 223 -11.96 -20.72 -11.53
CA VAL A 223 -11.22 -19.69 -10.77
C VAL A 223 -11.01 -20.23 -9.36
N GLN A 224 -9.77 -20.51 -8.99
CA GLN A 224 -9.44 -21.10 -7.67
C GLN A 224 -8.92 -20.08 -6.66
N GLU A 225 -8.63 -18.86 -7.11
CA GLU A 225 -8.12 -17.77 -6.30
C GLU A 225 -8.50 -16.44 -6.93
N THR A 226 -8.36 -15.36 -6.17
CA THR A 226 -8.44 -14.01 -6.69
C THR A 226 -7.27 -13.18 -6.20
N ILE A 227 -6.83 -12.21 -7.00
CA ILE A 227 -5.72 -11.33 -6.66
C ILE A 227 -6.29 -9.97 -6.30
N LEU A 228 -6.16 -9.59 -5.03
CA LEU A 228 -6.52 -8.27 -4.53
C LEU A 228 -5.33 -7.32 -4.69
N HIS A 229 -5.53 -6.23 -5.41
CA HIS A 229 -4.52 -5.19 -5.63
C HIS A 229 -4.83 -4.01 -4.71
N ARG A 230 -3.98 -3.79 -3.70
CA ARG A 230 -4.16 -2.71 -2.72
C ARG A 230 -2.83 -2.15 -2.22
N ASP A 231 -2.71 -0.82 -2.19
CA ASP A 231 -1.55 -0.09 -1.66
C ASP A 231 -0.19 -0.53 -2.26
N GLY A 232 -0.22 -0.92 -3.53
CA GLY A 232 0.93 -1.45 -4.30
C GLY A 232 1.35 -2.86 -3.96
N ILE A 233 0.54 -3.57 -3.20
CA ILE A 233 0.75 -4.97 -2.86
C ILE A 233 -0.35 -5.78 -3.57
N GLU A 234 0.02 -6.99 -3.97
CA GLU A 234 -0.92 -7.97 -4.52
C GLU A 234 -1.05 -9.08 -3.49
N TYR A 235 -2.29 -9.41 -3.15
CA TYR A 235 -2.62 -10.48 -2.22
C TYR A 235 -3.37 -11.54 -3.00
N THR A 236 -2.92 -12.79 -2.90
CA THR A 236 -3.66 -13.93 -3.43
C THR A 236 -4.61 -14.45 -2.37
N LEU A 237 -5.90 -14.46 -2.68
CA LEU A 237 -6.95 -14.96 -1.80
C LEU A 237 -7.46 -16.29 -2.39
N PRO A 238 -7.16 -17.44 -1.77
CA PRO A 238 -7.65 -18.72 -2.24
C PRO A 238 -9.17 -18.80 -2.10
N ARG A 239 -9.83 -19.43 -3.08
CA ARG A 239 -11.25 -19.75 -2.99
C ARG A 239 -11.46 -20.83 -1.92
N VAL A 240 -12.53 -20.69 -1.15
CA VAL A 240 -12.93 -21.63 -0.09
C VAL A 240 -14.37 -22.06 -0.28
N ASP A 241 -14.70 -23.23 0.27
CA ASP A 241 -16.07 -23.72 0.30
C ASP A 241 -16.97 -22.80 1.15
N GLU A 242 -18.24 -22.71 0.76
CA GLU A 242 -19.24 -21.91 1.47
C GLU A 242 -19.39 -22.30 2.94
N THR A 243 -19.27 -23.60 3.26
CA THR A 243 -19.34 -24.07 4.65
C THR A 243 -18.22 -23.52 5.52
N ILE A 244 -17.01 -23.39 4.96
CA ILE A 244 -15.86 -22.78 5.65
C ILE A 244 -16.10 -21.27 5.80
N ALA A 245 -16.56 -20.61 4.74
CA ALA A 245 -16.84 -19.19 4.75
C ALA A 245 -17.89 -18.82 5.81
N THR A 246 -19.02 -19.52 5.80
CA THR A 246 -20.11 -19.35 6.76
C THR A 246 -19.64 -19.59 8.19
N ALA A 247 -18.86 -20.65 8.44
CA ALA A 247 -18.33 -20.93 9.78
C ALA A 247 -17.44 -19.80 10.32
N ILE A 248 -16.63 -19.18 9.46
CA ILE A 248 -15.79 -18.02 9.83
C ILE A 248 -16.65 -16.80 10.16
N GLU A 249 -17.60 -16.45 9.30
CA GLU A 249 -18.47 -15.28 9.51
C GLU A 249 -19.39 -15.45 10.73
N GLU A 250 -19.96 -16.64 10.93
CA GLU A 250 -20.77 -16.98 12.11
C GLU A 250 -19.94 -16.93 13.39
N ASN A 251 -18.70 -17.43 13.38
CA ASN A 251 -17.81 -17.35 14.55
C ASN A 251 -17.52 -15.89 14.93
N ILE A 252 -17.18 -15.04 13.96
CA ILE A 252 -16.92 -13.61 14.21
C ILE A 252 -18.16 -12.92 14.75
N SER A 253 -19.32 -13.16 14.12
CA SER A 253 -20.60 -12.56 14.53
C SER A 253 -20.98 -12.99 15.94
N TRP A 254 -20.92 -14.30 16.23
CA TRP A 254 -21.19 -14.85 17.55
C TRP A 254 -20.26 -14.26 18.61
N ARG A 255 -18.95 -14.15 18.32
CA ARG A 255 -17.98 -13.55 19.25
C ARG A 255 -18.26 -12.08 19.53
N ALA A 256 -18.65 -11.31 18.50
CA ALA A 256 -19.02 -9.90 18.65
C ALA A 256 -20.30 -9.73 19.48
N GLU A 257 -21.33 -10.54 19.23
CA GLU A 257 -22.60 -10.50 19.96
C GLU A 257 -22.45 -10.93 21.43
N ASN A 258 -21.68 -11.99 21.67
CA ASN A 258 -21.53 -12.59 23.00
C ASN A 258 -20.35 -12.02 23.79
N LYS A 259 -19.60 -11.08 23.19
CA LYS A 259 -18.38 -10.50 23.77
C LYS A 259 -17.39 -11.58 24.24
N VAL A 260 -17.02 -12.47 23.33
CA VAL A 260 -16.04 -13.52 23.59
C VAL A 260 -14.78 -13.27 22.74
N PRO A 261 -13.58 -13.12 23.36
CA PRO A 261 -12.34 -12.93 22.61
C PRO A 261 -11.94 -14.20 21.84
N ALA A 262 -11.01 -14.07 20.91
CA ALA A 262 -10.36 -15.23 20.29
C ALA A 262 -9.62 -16.04 21.34
N ASP A 263 -9.41 -17.32 21.04
CA ASP A 263 -8.52 -18.14 21.85
C ASP A 263 -7.11 -17.51 21.89
N ARG A 264 -6.51 -17.50 23.09
CA ARG A 264 -5.20 -16.88 23.38
C ARG A 264 -5.05 -15.39 23.02
N SER A 265 -6.13 -14.66 22.77
CA SER A 265 -6.07 -13.25 22.33
C SER A 265 -5.31 -12.34 23.31
N GLU A 266 -5.55 -12.51 24.62
CA GLU A 266 -4.85 -11.74 25.67
C GLU A 266 -3.34 -12.05 25.73
N GLU A 267 -2.96 -13.33 25.65
CA GLU A 267 -1.56 -13.77 25.59
C GLU A 267 -0.83 -13.18 24.37
N LEU A 268 -1.49 -13.20 23.21
CA LEU A 268 -0.93 -12.67 21.97
C LEU A 268 -0.84 -11.15 21.98
N LEU A 269 -1.78 -10.46 22.64
CA LEU A 269 -1.74 -9.01 22.84
C LEU A 269 -0.60 -8.62 23.80
N LEU A 270 -0.40 -9.35 24.89
CA LEU A 270 0.76 -9.20 25.77
C LEU A 270 2.07 -9.34 24.99
N SER A 271 2.17 -10.40 24.17
CA SER A 271 3.32 -10.64 23.31
C SER A 271 3.53 -9.51 22.30
N LEU A 272 2.45 -8.91 21.79
CA LEU A 272 2.51 -7.78 20.86
C LEU A 272 2.99 -6.48 21.55
N ILE A 273 2.50 -6.19 22.76
CA ILE A 273 2.94 -5.04 23.55
C ILE A 273 4.43 -5.16 23.86
N ALA A 274 4.87 -6.35 24.30
CA ALA A 274 6.29 -6.63 24.53
C ALA A 274 7.10 -6.48 23.22
N PHE A 275 6.61 -7.04 22.13
CA PHE A 275 7.22 -6.90 20.80
C PHE A 275 7.45 -5.43 20.44
N PHE A 276 6.48 -4.54 20.62
CA PHE A 276 6.64 -3.12 20.30
C PHE A 276 7.59 -2.36 21.24
N ARG A 277 7.92 -2.92 22.41
CA ARG A 277 8.91 -2.36 23.36
C ARG A 277 10.35 -2.75 23.04
N GLU A 278 10.56 -3.86 22.33
CA GLU A 278 11.88 -4.41 22.00
C GLU A 278 12.63 -3.58 20.94
N GLU A 279 13.96 -3.76 20.92
CA GLU A 279 14.87 -3.13 19.97
C GLU A 279 16.01 -4.10 19.59
N PRO A 280 16.20 -4.43 18.29
CA PRO A 280 15.36 -4.05 17.14
C PRO A 280 14.04 -4.84 17.07
N LEU A 281 13.03 -4.34 16.34
CA LEU A 281 11.80 -5.10 16.08
C LEU A 281 12.08 -6.27 15.14
N ASP A 282 11.56 -7.45 15.48
CA ASP A 282 11.53 -8.60 14.57
C ASP A 282 10.39 -8.50 13.55
N TYR A 283 10.66 -7.84 12.43
CA TYR A 283 9.68 -7.66 11.35
C TYR A 283 9.20 -8.99 10.73
N ALA A 284 9.83 -10.13 10.99
CA ALA A 284 9.35 -11.43 10.52
C ALA A 284 8.01 -11.82 11.16
N ARG A 285 7.71 -11.30 12.34
CA ARG A 285 6.43 -11.50 13.05
C ARG A 285 5.27 -10.67 12.49
N LEU A 286 5.55 -9.71 11.60
CA LEU A 286 4.55 -8.85 10.98
C LEU A 286 4.23 -9.33 9.57
N HIS A 287 2.94 -9.41 9.24
CA HIS A 287 2.52 -9.58 7.86
C HIS A 287 2.97 -8.36 7.04
N PRO A 288 3.33 -8.51 5.74
CA PRO A 288 3.82 -7.40 4.91
C PRO A 288 2.92 -6.15 4.91
N VAL A 289 1.60 -6.33 5.04
CA VAL A 289 0.63 -5.22 5.13
C VAL A 289 0.86 -4.33 6.35
N LEU A 290 1.28 -4.89 7.49
CA LEU A 290 1.62 -4.15 8.69
C LEU A 290 3.05 -3.65 8.66
N SER A 291 4.00 -4.40 8.08
CA SER A 291 5.42 -4.03 8.07
C SER A 291 5.65 -2.62 7.50
N ALA A 292 4.90 -2.26 6.44
CA ALA A 292 4.93 -0.92 5.86
C ALA A 292 4.42 0.16 6.84
N SER A 293 3.24 -0.04 7.44
CA SER A 293 2.60 0.93 8.35
C SER A 293 3.29 1.02 9.71
N VAL A 294 3.76 -0.10 10.25
CA VAL A 294 4.45 -0.18 11.55
C VAL A 294 5.79 0.55 11.51
N THR A 295 6.50 0.53 10.38
CA THR A 295 7.76 1.28 10.23
C THR A 295 7.57 2.79 10.43
N LEU A 296 6.39 3.33 10.08
CA LEU A 296 6.04 4.74 10.21
C LEU A 296 5.66 5.16 11.64
N TYR A 297 4.92 4.31 12.36
CA TYR A 297 4.33 4.68 13.66
C TYR A 297 5.03 4.05 14.88
N SER A 298 5.87 3.02 14.70
CA SER A 298 6.49 2.27 15.79
C SER A 298 7.39 3.10 16.70
N ASN A 299 8.08 4.12 16.19
CA ASN A 299 8.94 4.96 17.04
C ASN A 299 8.14 5.77 18.06
N PHE A 300 6.97 6.29 17.67
CA PHE A 300 6.08 7.00 18.59
C PHE A 300 5.40 6.01 19.54
N LEU A 301 4.82 4.94 19.00
CA LEU A 301 4.15 3.91 19.79
C LEU A 301 5.09 3.29 20.83
N ARG A 302 6.35 3.00 20.49
CA ARG A 302 7.34 2.46 21.43
C ARG A 302 7.62 3.43 22.57
N LYS A 303 7.84 4.71 22.27
CA LYS A 303 8.11 5.73 23.27
C LYS A 303 6.95 5.82 24.26
N ASP A 304 5.72 5.84 23.75
CA ASP A 304 4.51 5.92 24.57
C ASP A 304 4.33 4.64 25.41
N LEU A 305 4.50 3.45 24.80
CA LEU A 305 4.43 2.17 25.50
C LEU A 305 5.48 2.00 26.61
N ARG A 306 6.68 2.56 26.43
CA ARG A 306 7.73 2.57 27.48
C ARG A 306 7.40 3.58 28.58
N ALA A 307 6.88 4.76 28.22
CA ALA A 307 6.48 5.77 29.20
C ALA A 307 5.30 5.31 30.08
N LEU A 308 4.40 4.49 29.52
CA LEU A 308 3.26 3.92 30.25
C LEU A 308 3.67 2.94 31.37
N GLY A 309 4.89 2.39 31.36
CA GLY A 309 5.34 1.43 32.39
C GLY A 309 4.81 0.02 32.16
N ASP A 310 4.87 -0.87 33.15
CA ASP A 310 4.41 -2.25 32.98
C ASP A 310 2.89 -2.38 32.87
N VAL A 311 2.43 -3.46 32.23
CA VAL A 311 0.99 -3.75 32.11
C VAL A 311 0.48 -4.26 33.45
N GLU A 312 -0.58 -3.65 33.96
CA GLU A 312 -1.21 -4.06 35.22
C GLU A 312 -2.43 -4.96 34.98
N THR A 313 -3.33 -4.56 34.07
CA THR A 313 -4.58 -5.30 33.82
C THR A 313 -5.04 -5.22 32.37
N PHE A 314 -5.80 -6.24 31.96
CA PHE A 314 -6.55 -6.29 30.71
C PHE A 314 -8.04 -6.28 31.00
N GLN A 315 -8.79 -5.43 30.31
CA GLN A 315 -10.23 -5.48 30.29
C GLN A 315 -10.72 -5.67 28.86
N PHE A 316 -11.25 -6.86 28.58
CA PHE A 316 -11.85 -7.15 27.29
C PHE A 316 -13.09 -6.28 27.06
N LYS A 317 -13.12 -5.55 25.95
CA LYS A 317 -14.17 -4.59 25.61
C LYS A 317 -15.19 -5.18 24.65
N GLY A 318 -14.73 -5.98 23.70
CA GLY A 318 -15.57 -6.62 22.70
C GLY A 318 -14.79 -6.98 21.44
N VAL A 319 -15.54 -7.51 20.46
CA VAL A 319 -15.02 -7.81 19.13
C VAL A 319 -15.65 -6.84 18.15
N SER A 320 -14.84 -6.24 17.28
CA SER A 320 -15.34 -5.39 16.20
C SER A 320 -15.99 -6.22 15.07
N PRO A 321 -16.76 -5.59 14.16
CA PRO A 321 -17.42 -6.31 13.06
C PRO A 321 -16.48 -7.08 12.12
N ASN A 322 -15.19 -6.76 12.10
CA ASN A 322 -14.18 -7.45 11.30
C ASN A 322 -13.35 -8.47 12.12
N GLY A 323 -13.82 -8.83 13.31
CA GLY A 323 -13.20 -9.86 14.14
C GLY A 323 -11.97 -9.41 14.94
N LEU A 324 -11.66 -8.10 15.00
CA LEU A 324 -10.60 -7.58 15.89
C LEU A 324 -11.07 -7.60 17.34
N ASP A 325 -10.32 -8.26 18.22
CA ASP A 325 -10.51 -8.17 19.67
C ASP A 325 -9.97 -6.84 20.20
N ILE A 326 -10.74 -6.20 21.07
CA ILE A 326 -10.42 -4.90 21.65
C ILE A 326 -10.37 -5.02 23.17
N TYR A 327 -9.31 -4.47 23.75
CA TYR A 327 -9.03 -4.44 25.18
C TYR A 327 -8.74 -3.02 25.63
N ASP A 328 -9.27 -2.62 26.77
CA ASP A 328 -8.72 -1.50 27.53
C ASP A 328 -7.58 -2.07 28.40
N VAL A 329 -6.36 -1.57 28.19
CA VAL A 329 -5.15 -2.03 28.88
C VAL A 329 -4.69 -0.94 29.83
N ALA A 330 -4.60 -1.28 31.11
CA ALA A 330 -4.05 -0.41 32.14
C ALA A 330 -2.55 -0.67 32.30
N PHE A 331 -1.79 0.40 32.42
CA PHE A 331 -0.37 0.40 32.70
C PHE A 331 -0.09 1.27 33.93
N GLU A 332 1.08 1.13 34.54
CA GLU A 332 1.48 1.87 35.74
C GLU A 332 1.26 3.41 35.63
N ASN A 333 1.48 3.98 34.45
CA ASN A 333 1.44 5.43 34.21
C ASN A 333 0.34 5.87 33.24
N GLY A 334 -0.69 5.05 33.03
CA GLY A 334 -1.83 5.43 32.17
C GLY A 334 -2.57 4.23 31.57
N GLY A 335 -3.35 4.49 30.51
CA GLY A 335 -4.14 3.44 29.86
C GLY A 335 -4.20 3.61 28.35
N MET A 336 -4.39 2.50 27.65
CA MET A 336 -4.50 2.48 26.20
C MET A 336 -5.50 1.42 25.75
N GLU A 337 -6.38 1.79 24.82
CA GLU A 337 -7.19 0.84 24.09
C GLU A 337 -6.29 0.15 23.06
N CYS A 338 -6.22 -1.17 23.14
CA CYS A 338 -5.37 -2.01 22.31
C CYS A 338 -6.22 -3.04 21.58
N GLY A 339 -5.81 -3.41 20.38
CA GLY A 339 -6.41 -4.50 19.62
C GLY A 339 -5.42 -5.15 18.69
N MET A 340 -5.65 -6.42 18.38
CA MET A 340 -4.76 -7.18 17.52
C MET A 340 -5.52 -8.25 16.74
N LYS A 341 -4.96 -8.64 15.60
CA LYS A 341 -5.42 -9.79 14.82
C LYS A 341 -4.23 -10.58 14.29
N MET A 342 -4.36 -11.90 14.37
CA MET A 342 -3.46 -12.85 13.72
C MET A 342 -3.97 -13.21 12.33
N GLY A 343 -3.05 -13.28 11.38
CA GLY A 343 -3.29 -13.79 10.05
C GLY A 343 -3.30 -15.31 10.03
N ASN A 344 -3.57 -15.85 8.84
CA ASN A 344 -3.65 -17.30 8.61
C ASN A 344 -2.27 -17.96 8.62
N ASP A 345 -1.21 -17.16 8.70
CA ASP A 345 0.20 -17.53 8.64
C ASP A 345 0.94 -17.26 9.96
N ASP A 346 0.19 -17.12 11.06
CA ASP A 346 0.70 -16.86 12.41
C ASP A 346 1.52 -15.56 12.54
N ARG A 347 1.28 -14.58 11.65
CA ARG A 347 1.84 -13.22 11.76
C ARG A 347 0.77 -12.21 12.18
N TYR A 348 1.19 -11.12 12.81
CA TYR A 348 0.28 -10.01 13.10
C TYR A 348 -0.12 -9.33 11.78
N VAL A 349 -1.43 -9.21 11.55
CA VAL A 349 -2.02 -8.62 10.32
C VAL A 349 -2.79 -7.34 10.58
N ASN A 350 -3.23 -7.12 11.82
CA ASN A 350 -3.85 -5.88 12.25
C ASN A 350 -3.44 -5.55 13.69
N VAL A 351 -3.14 -4.28 13.95
CA VAL A 351 -2.83 -3.77 15.29
C VAL A 351 -3.54 -2.43 15.48
N HIS A 352 -4.09 -2.24 16.68
CA HIS A 352 -4.80 -1.04 17.08
C HIS A 352 -4.24 -0.56 18.42
N PHE A 353 -3.86 0.71 18.49
CA PHE A 353 -3.37 1.34 19.70
C PHE A 353 -3.92 2.76 19.77
N ARG A 354 -4.69 3.06 20.80
CA ARG A 354 -5.29 4.38 20.99
C ARG A 354 -5.22 4.77 22.48
N PRO A 355 -4.55 5.87 22.85
CA PRO A 355 -4.52 6.34 24.23
C PRO A 355 -5.94 6.49 24.79
N LEU A 356 -6.13 6.08 26.06
CA LEU A 356 -7.34 6.40 26.80
C LEU A 356 -7.22 7.86 27.27
N LEU A 357 -8.18 8.70 26.86
CA LEU A 357 -8.24 10.12 27.25
C LEU A 357 -8.67 10.30 28.71
#